data_AF-A0A961RSG1-F1
#
_entry.id   AF-A0A961RSG1-F1
#
_cell.length_a   1.000
_cell.length_b   1.000
_cell.length_c   1.000
_cell.angle_alpha   90.00
_cell.angle_beta   90.00
_cell.angle_gamma   90.00
#
_symmetry.space_group_name_H-M   'P 1'
#
loop_
_entity.id
_entity.type
_entity.pdbx_description
1 polymer ?
#
loop_
_entity_poly.entity_id
_entity_poly.type
_entity_poly.pdbx_seq_one_letter_code
_entity_poly.pdbx_strand_id
1 'polypeptide(L)' 'AGVGIGFAPRYLGGSDPLLVEIGRDFHIPPLEMWLVTHGEVRSSARIRTVFDYMAARLSALALN' A
#
# COMPACT_ATOMS: atom_id res chain seq x y z
N ALA A 1 -4.16 18.41 -19.66
CA ALA A 1 -3.56 17.17 -19.13
C ALA A 1 -3.78 16.07 -20.18
N GLY A 2 -2.85 15.14 -20.39
CA GLY A 2 -3.13 14.04 -21.33
C GLY A 2 -1.97 13.40 -22.10
N VAL A 3 -0.70 13.55 -21.68
CA VAL A 3 0.38 12.78 -22.31
C VAL A 3 1.36 12.29 -21.25
N GLY A 4 1.33 10.99 -20.95
CA GLY A 4 2.28 10.36 -20.05
C GLY A 4 1.86 8.97 -19.58
N ILE A 5 2.86 8.14 -19.27
CA ILE A 5 2.72 6.87 -18.55
C ILE A 5 3.28 7.11 -17.15
N GLY A 6 2.58 6.63 -16.11
CA GLY A 6 3.02 6.73 -14.73
C GLY A 6 3.11 5.36 -14.06
N PHE A 7 3.92 5.26 -13.01
CA PHE A 7 3.92 4.11 -12.11
C PHE A 7 3.03 4.40 -10.90
N ALA A 8 2.15 3.46 -10.59
CA ALA A 8 1.31 3.51 -9.40
C ALA A 8 1.17 2.09 -8.82
N PRO A 9 0.90 1.95 -7.51
CA PRO A 9 0.55 0.66 -6.93
C PRO A 9 -0.71 0.09 -7.58
N ARG A 10 -0.75 -1.22 -7.82
CA ARG A 10 -1.89 -1.90 -8.47
C ARG A 10 -3.21 -1.67 -7.74
N TYR A 11 -3.20 -1.68 -6.40
CA TYR A 11 -4.41 -1.42 -5.61
C TYR A 11 -4.97 -0.01 -5.80
N LEU A 12 -4.14 0.97 -6.18
CA LEU A 12 -4.57 2.33 -6.47
C LEU A 12 -5.07 2.42 -7.92
N GLY A 13 -4.26 1.93 -8.87
CA GLY A 13 -4.58 1.96 -10.30
C GLY A 13 -5.86 1.21 -10.65
N GLY A 14 -6.08 0.03 -10.05
CA GLY A 14 -7.27 -0.78 -10.28
C GLY A 14 -8.58 -0.20 -9.72
N SER A 15 -8.50 0.84 -8.89
CA SER A 15 -9.70 1.51 -8.36
C SER A 15 -10.18 2.69 -9.22
N ASP A 16 -9.34 3.18 -10.14
CA ASP A 16 -9.68 4.30 -11.01
C ASP A 16 -10.11 3.78 -12.40
N PRO A 17 -11.40 3.90 -12.78
CA PRO A 17 -11.90 3.41 -14.06
C PRO A 17 -11.34 4.17 -15.27
N LEU A 18 -10.67 5.31 -15.06
CA LEU A 18 -10.03 6.08 -16.13
C LEU A 18 -8.58 5.65 -16.39
N LEU A 19 -8.03 4.75 -15.57
CA LEU A 19 -6.69 4.20 -15.74
C LEU A 19 -6.73 2.83 -16.42
N VAL A 20 -5.67 2.54 -17.18
CA VAL A 20 -5.43 1.24 -17.80
C VAL A 20 -4.04 0.76 -17.38
N GLU A 21 -3.97 -0.46 -16.83
CA GLU A 21 -2.70 -1.10 -16.51
C GLU A 21 -1.99 -1.54 -17.80
N ILE A 22 -0.71 -1.21 -17.91
CA ILE A 22 0.15 -1.61 -19.03
C ILE A 22 1.43 -2.28 -18.52
N GLY A 23 2.06 -3.12 -19.34
CA GLY A 23 3.37 -3.70 -19.01
C GLY A 23 3.33 -4.78 -17.91
N ARG A 24 2.34 -5.68 -17.95
CA ARG A 24 2.22 -6.82 -17.01
C ARG A 24 3.45 -7.75 -16.99
N ASP A 25 4.26 -7.70 -18.04
CA ASP A 25 5.48 -8.52 -18.18
C ASP A 25 6.69 -7.91 -17.45
N PHE A 26 6.58 -6.67 -16.94
CA PHE A 26 7.63 -6.08 -16.13
C PHE A 26 7.64 -6.72 -14.74
N HIS A 27 8.74 -7.41 -14.42
CA HIS A 27 8.98 -7.91 -13.09
C HIS A 27 9.52 -6.78 -12.19
N ILE A 28 8.60 -5.98 -11.63
CA ILE A 28 8.94 -4.95 -10.64
C ILE A 28 8.89 -5.62 -9.26
N PRO A 29 9.98 -5.59 -8.47
CA PRO A 29 9.95 -6.14 -7.12
C PRO A 29 8.94 -5.34 -6.27
N PRO A 30 8.20 -6.02 -5.36
CA PRO A 30 7.25 -5.33 -4.51
C PRO A 30 7.98 -4.34 -3.60
N LEU A 31 7.37 -3.16 -3.41
CA LEU A 31 7.85 -2.21 -2.41
C LEU A 31 7.35 -2.66 -1.04
N GLU A 32 8.28 -2.91 -0.11
CA GLU A 32 7.92 -3.22 1.26
C GLU A 32 7.19 -2.04 1.92
N MET A 33 6.12 -2.35 2.66
CA MET A 33 5.35 -1.36 3.41
C MET A 33 5.48 -1.65 4.90
N TRP A 34 5.75 -0.60 5.69
CA TRP A 34 5.93 -0.71 7.13
C TRP A 34 4.93 0.15 7.89
N LEU A 35 4.42 -0.40 8.98
CA LEU A 35 3.76 0.38 10.03
C LEU A 35 4.82 0.83 11.04
N VAL A 36 5.01 2.14 11.20
CA VAL A 36 6.08 2.71 12.03
C VAL A 36 5.49 3.63 13.09
N THR A 37 5.99 3.51 14.32
CA THR A 37 5.67 4.40 15.45
C THR A 37 6.94 4.75 16.22
N HIS A 38 6.89 5.80 17.03
CA HIS A 38 8.00 6.15 17.93
C HIS A 38 8.23 5.05 18.97
N GLY A 39 9.49 4.72 19.26
CA GLY A 39 9.85 3.56 20.07
C GLY A 39 9.30 3.60 21.49
N GLU A 40 9.19 4.80 22.05
CA GLU A 40 8.70 5.09 23.41
C GLU A 40 7.22 4.77 23.57
N VAL A 41 6.43 4.91 22.49
CA VAL A 41 4.98 4.70 22.53
C VAL A 41 4.55 3.34 21.98
N ARG A 42 5.48 2.53 21.45
CA ARG A 42 5.16 1.20 20.88
C ARG A 42 4.50 0.26 21.89
N SER A 43 4.74 0.46 23.19
CA SER A 43 4.18 -0.34 24.28
C SER A 43 2.82 0.19 24.79
N SER A 44 2.33 1.32 24.28
CA SER A 44 1.01 1.85 24.62
C SER A 44 -0.09 0.94 24.09
N ALA A 45 -1.04 0.56 24.96
CA ALA A 45 -2.17 -0.30 24.58
C ALA A 45 -3.02 0.32 23.46
N ARG A 46 -3.21 1.65 23.49
CA ARG A 46 -3.95 2.38 22.45
C ARG A 46 -3.23 2.32 21.10
N ILE A 47 -1.91 2.48 21.10
CA ILE A 47 -1.10 2.39 19.88
C ILE A 47 -1.16 0.98 19.31
N ARG A 48 -0.94 -0.05 20.14
CA ARG A 48 -1.04 -1.45 19.70
C ARG A 48 -2.40 -1.77 19.11
N THR A 49 -3.49 -1.35 19.76
CA THR A 49 -4.86 -1.62 19.27
C THR A 49 -5.07 -1.10 17.84
N VAL A 50 -4.63 0.13 17.56
CA VAL A 50 -4.76 0.71 16.22
C VAL A 50 -3.80 0.04 15.24
N PHE A 51 -2.57 -0.25 15.66
CA PHE A 51 -1.58 -0.93 14.82
C PHE A 51 -2.01 -2.33 14.42
N ASP A 52 -2.54 -3.12 15.36
CA ASP A 52 -3.03 -4.48 15.11
C ASP A 52 -4.21 -4.43 14.13
N TYR A 53 -5.12 -3.46 14.30
CA TYR A 53 -6.21 -3.23 13.36
C TYR A 53 -5.71 -2.85 11.96
N MET A 54 -4.78 -1.89 11.86
CA MET A 54 -4.20 -1.49 10.58
C MET A 54 -3.45 -2.63 9.91
N ALA A 55 -2.64 -3.38 10.66
CA ALA A 55 -1.91 -4.54 10.15
C ALA A 55 -2.87 -5.57 9.55
N ALA A 56 -3.95 -5.90 10.26
CA ALA A 56 -4.96 -6.83 9.78
C ALA A 56 -5.65 -6.34 8.50
N ARG A 57 -6.04 -5.06 8.44
CA ARG A 57 -6.77 -4.50 7.28
C ARG A 57 -5.88 -4.25 6.07
N LEU A 58 -4.64 -3.82 6.27
CA LEU A 58 -3.68 -3.58 5.18
C LEU A 58 -3.12 -4.88 4.62
N SER A 59 -2.95 -5.91 5.44
CA SER A 59 -2.56 -7.25 4.93
C SER A 59 -3.65 -7.89 4.06
N ALA A 60 -4.91 -7.51 4.26
CA ALA A 60 -6.03 -7.96 3.43
C ALA A 60 -6.15 -7.18 2.12
N LEU A 61 -5.52 -6.00 2.01
CA LEU A 61 -5.39 -5.30 0.74
C LEU A 61 -4.32 -6.06 -0.04
N ALA A 62 -4.62 -6.48 -1.27
CA ALA A 62 -3.64 -7.12 -2.15
C ALA A 62 -2.59 -6.07 -2.57
N LEU A 63 -1.65 -5.79 -1.67
CA LEU A 63 -0.56 -4.81 -1.81
C LEU A 63 0.55 -5.31 -2.76
N ASN A 64 0.39 -6.51 -3.32
CA ASN A 64 1.33 -7.30 -4.09
C ASN A 64 0.78 -7.64 -5.49
#